data_AF-A0A2V9WNN3-F1
#
_entry.id   AF-A0A2V9WNN3-F1
#
_cell.length_a   1.000
_cell.length_b   1.000
_cell.length_c   1.000
_cell.angle_alpha   90.00
_cell.angle_beta   90.00
_cell.angle_gamma   90.00
#
_symmetry.space_group_name_H-M   'P 1'
#
loop_
_entity.id
_entity.type
_entity.pdbx_description
1 polymer ?
#
loop_
_entity_poly.entity_id
_entity_poly.type
_entity_poly.pdbx_seq_one_letter_code
_entity_poly.pdbx_strand_id
1 'polypeptide(L)'
;MPDLLLLSRELQTHLRAGAAGKAEGWLFPSARSRCGHLMDMGKQFRIARRTGQLPEDLVLYCARHDYGTRVLSNTGNLAAVMTTMGHKDVRAAMQYQHPDLEIVRAALNPTNGSSVQTTA
;
A
#
# COMPACT_ATOMS: atom_id res chain seq x y z
N MET A 1 -3.41 2.03 -20.07
CA MET A 1 -3.61 3.30 -19.34
C MET A 1 -2.45 3.45 -18.38
N PRO A 2 -1.87 4.64 -18.16
CA PRO A 2 -0.87 4.80 -17.11
C PRO A 2 -1.52 4.43 -15.77
N ASP A 3 -0.86 3.58 -14.98
CA ASP A 3 -1.31 3.20 -13.65
C ASP A 3 -1.23 4.43 -12.74
N LEU A 4 -2.33 5.19 -12.65
CA LEU A 4 -2.42 6.37 -11.81
C LEU A 4 -2.47 5.93 -10.34
N LEU A 5 -1.30 5.87 -9.71
CA LEU A 5 -1.20 5.58 -8.28
C LEU A 5 -1.72 6.77 -7.47
N LEU A 6 -2.76 6.55 -6.67
CA LEU A 6 -3.21 7.52 -5.67
C LEU A 6 -2.17 7.58 -4.56
N LEU A 7 -1.44 8.69 -4.49
CA LEU A 7 -0.45 8.95 -3.45
C LEU A 7 -1.13 9.64 -2.26
N SER A 8 -0.80 9.23 -1.04
CA SER A 8 -1.24 9.95 0.16
C SER A 8 -0.76 11.40 0.13
N ARG A 9 -1.49 12.32 0.77
CA ARG A 9 -1.09 13.74 0.83
C ARG A 9 0.29 13.92 1.47
N GLU A 10 0.58 13.13 2.50
CA GLU A 10 1.89 13.13 3.15
C GLU A 10 3.01 12.74 2.19
N LEU A 11 2.83 11.68 1.39
CA LEU A 11 3.82 11.29 0.40
C LEU A 11 3.98 12.37 -0.67
N GLN A 12 2.89 12.97 -1.15
CA GLN A 12 2.96 14.08 -2.10
C GLN A 12 3.79 15.25 -1.55
N THR A 13 3.63 15.60 -0.27
CA THR A 13 4.45 16.65 0.38
C THR A 13 5.93 16.32 0.31
N HIS A 14 6.32 15.10 0.67
CA HIS A 14 7.72 14.67 0.65
C HIS A 14 8.30 14.63 -0.78
N LEU A 15 7.54 14.13 -1.76
CA LEU A 15 7.99 14.09 -3.15
C LEU A 15 8.12 15.50 -3.75
N ARG A 16 7.19 16.41 -3.43
CA ARG A 16 7.27 17.81 -3.88
C ARG A 16 8.48 18.54 -3.28
N ALA A 17 8.75 18.31 -1.99
CA ALA A 17 9.95 18.82 -1.35
C ALA A 17 11.22 18.27 -2.02
N GLY A 18 11.27 16.96 -2.28
CA GLY A 18 12.38 16.30 -2.95
C GLY A 18 12.60 16.74 -4.41
N ALA A 19 11.53 17.10 -5.12
CA ALA A 19 11.61 17.63 -6.48
C ALA A 19 12.27 19.03 -6.55
N ALA A 20 12.33 19.74 -5.42
CA ALA A 20 12.91 21.09 -5.32
C ALA A 20 12.39 22.06 -6.40
N GLY A 21 11.09 22.01 -6.67
CA GLY A 21 10.42 22.87 -7.66
C GLY A 21 10.65 22.48 -9.13
N LYS A 22 11.38 21.40 -9.42
CA LYS A 22 11.56 20.91 -10.79
C LYS A 22 10.30 20.19 -11.25
N ALA A 23 9.78 20.59 -12.41
CA ALA A 23 8.66 19.93 -13.06
C ALA A 23 9.07 18.68 -13.85
N GLU A 24 10.35 18.59 -14.22
CA GLU A 24 10.87 17.54 -15.10
C GLU A 24 12.19 16.96 -14.57
N GLY A 25 12.52 15.75 -15.06
CA GLY A 25 13.69 14.98 -14.66
C GLY A 25 13.40 13.93 -13.59
N TRP A 26 14.46 13.24 -13.16
CA TRP A 26 14.35 12.17 -12.16
C TRP A 26 14.20 12.75 -10.75
N LEU A 27 13.23 12.25 -9.99
CA LEU A 27 13.05 12.62 -8.59
C LEU A 27 14.20 12.12 -7.70
N PHE A 28 14.81 10.98 -8.07
CA PHE A 28 15.97 10.41 -7.40
C PHE A 28 17.17 10.32 -8.37
N PRO A 29 17.78 11.47 -8.73
CA PRO A 29 18.90 11.50 -9.66
C PRO A 29 20.14 10.86 -9.03
N SER A 30 21.00 10.25 -9.85
CA SER A 30 22.25 9.66 -9.40
C SER A 30 23.31 9.81 -10.47
N ALA A 31 24.28 10.70 -10.25
CA ALA A 31 25.42 10.91 -11.13
C ALA A 31 26.33 9.66 -11.24
N ARG A 32 26.28 8.77 -10.24
CA ARG A 32 27.05 7.52 -10.21
C ARG A 32 26.36 6.37 -10.96
N SER A 33 25.10 6.54 -11.34
CA SER A 33 24.34 5.52 -12.07
C SER A 33 24.53 5.70 -13.57
N ARG A 34 24.78 4.60 -14.30
CA ARG A 34 24.88 4.63 -15.76
C ARG A 34 23.61 5.17 -16.44
N CYS A 35 22.44 4.95 -15.83
CA CYS A 35 21.16 5.46 -16.33
C CYS A 35 20.75 6.82 -15.73
N GLY A 36 21.64 7.51 -15.01
CA GLY A 36 21.42 8.86 -14.49
C GLY A 36 20.49 8.98 -13.28
N HIS A 37 19.93 7.86 -12.80
CA HIS A 37 19.03 7.84 -11.65
C HIS A 37 19.20 6.57 -10.82
N LEU A 38 18.63 6.58 -9.63
CA LEU A 38 18.69 5.46 -8.70
C LEU A 38 17.76 4.34 -9.16
N MET A 39 18.33 3.15 -9.39
CA MET A 39 17.58 1.95 -9.78
C MET A 39 17.26 1.02 -8.60
N ASP A 40 18.01 1.15 -7.50
CA ASP A 40 17.84 0.34 -6.28
C ASP A 40 17.89 1.24 -5.04
N MET A 41 16.90 1.08 -4.17
CA MET A 41 16.76 1.82 -2.90
C MET A 41 17.29 1.02 -1.70
N GLY A 42 17.67 -0.24 -1.85
CA GLY A 42 18.01 -1.14 -0.75
C GLY A 42 19.17 -0.65 0.12
N LYS A 43 20.20 -0.06 -0.48
CA LYS A 43 21.31 0.56 0.29
C LYS A 43 20.84 1.75 1.12
N GLN A 44 20.05 2.64 0.52
CA GLN A 44 19.56 3.85 1.19
C GLN A 44 18.60 3.48 2.33
N PHE A 45 17.73 2.50 2.10
CA PHE A 45 16.85 1.96 3.12
C PHE A 45 17.63 1.39 4.31
N ARG A 46 18.68 0.58 4.09
CA ARG A 46 19.52 0.05 5.17
C ARG A 46 20.24 1.15 5.97
N ILE A 47 20.65 2.23 5.29
CA ILE A 47 21.24 3.40 5.98
C ILE A 47 20.18 4.06 6.85
N ALA A 48 19.02 4.40 6.28
CA ALA A 48 17.91 5.03 7.01
C ALA A 48 17.46 4.19 8.21
N ARG A 49 17.34 2.87 8.03
CA ARG A 49 17.00 1.89 9.08
C ARG A 49 17.98 1.94 10.24
N ARG A 50 19.29 1.91 9.96
CA ARG A 50 20.33 2.01 11.00
C ARG A 50 20.33 3.37 11.68
N THR A 51 20.19 4.45 10.92
CA THR A 51 20.10 5.81 11.47
C THR A 51 18.89 5.96 12.39
N GLY A 52 17.76 5.36 12.04
CA GLY A 52 16.55 5.32 12.86
C GLY A 52 16.55 4.24 13.94
N GLN A 53 17.64 3.49 14.13
CA GLN A 53 17.75 2.41 15.11
C GLN A 53 16.61 1.38 15.02
N LEU A 54 16.16 1.10 13.80
CA LEU A 54 15.05 0.19 13.55
C LEU A 54 15.53 -1.27 13.47
N PRO A 55 14.65 -2.25 13.79
CA PRO A 55 14.94 -3.67 13.74
C PRO A 55 15.53 -4.16 12.41
N GLU A 56 16.40 -5.18 12.44
CA GLU A 56 17.08 -5.67 11.24
C GLU A 56 16.18 -6.50 10.30
N ASP A 57 15.10 -7.06 10.83
CA ASP A 57 14.06 -7.77 10.09
C ASP A 57 13.12 -6.81 9.34
N LEU A 58 13.11 -5.51 9.69
CA LEU A 58 12.46 -4.49 8.89
C LEU A 58 13.20 -4.33 7.57
N VAL A 59 12.62 -4.87 6.50
CA VAL A 59 13.14 -4.82 5.13
C VAL A 59 12.25 -3.96 4.25
N LEU A 60 12.79 -3.50 3.11
CA LEU A 60 12.08 -2.61 2.19
C LEU A 60 10.74 -3.21 1.71
N TYR A 61 10.66 -4.53 1.55
CA TYR A 61 9.44 -5.22 1.14
C TYR A 61 8.29 -5.10 2.15
N CYS A 62 8.58 -4.90 3.43
CA CYS A 62 7.56 -4.69 4.47
C CYS A 62 6.67 -3.48 4.14
N ALA A 63 7.21 -2.42 3.53
CA ALA A 63 6.42 -1.25 3.14
C ALA A 63 5.38 -1.60 2.06
N ARG A 64 5.74 -2.45 1.10
CA ARG A 64 4.80 -2.95 0.09
C ARG A 64 3.72 -3.81 0.74
N HIS A 65 4.10 -4.65 1.71
CA HIS A 65 3.16 -5.51 2.41
C HIS A 65 2.18 -4.70 3.28
N ASP A 66 2.68 -3.76 4.09
CA ASP A 66 1.87 -2.86 4.92
C ASP A 66 0.88 -2.05 4.08
N TYR A 67 1.30 -1.54 2.91
CA TYR A 67 0.40 -0.87 1.98
C TYR A 67 -0.77 -1.78 1.56
N GLY A 68 -0.47 -3.00 1.09
CA GLY A 68 -1.49 -3.95 0.63
C GLY A 68 -2.49 -4.30 1.72
N THR A 69 -1.99 -4.60 2.93
CA THR A 69 -2.81 -4.89 4.10
C THR A 69 -3.69 -3.72 4.48
N ARG A 70 -3.15 -2.49 4.59
CA ARG A 70 -3.95 -1.30 4.96
C ARG A 70 -5.04 -0.97 3.95
N VAL A 71 -4.73 -1.03 2.66
CA VAL A 71 -5.72 -0.76 1.61
C VAL A 71 -6.83 -1.81 1.67
N LEU A 72 -6.48 -3.09 1.83
CA LEU A 72 -7.48 -4.15 1.94
C LEU A 72 -8.34 -4.01 3.20
N SER A 73 -7.73 -3.82 4.37
CA SER A 73 -8.45 -3.69 5.64
C SER A 73 -9.39 -2.49 5.66
N ASN A 74 -9.01 -1.37 5.04
CA ASN A 74 -9.82 -0.15 5.05
C ASN A 74 -10.91 -0.11 3.96
N THR A 75 -10.79 -0.91 2.89
CA THR A 75 -11.71 -0.83 1.75
C THR A 75 -12.49 -2.11 1.49
N GLY A 76 -12.02 -3.26 1.99
CA GLY A 76 -12.53 -4.58 1.62
C GLY A 76 -12.37 -4.92 0.13
N ASN A 77 -11.65 -4.10 -0.65
CA ASN A 77 -11.64 -4.19 -2.10
C ASN A 77 -10.32 -4.76 -2.62
N LEU A 78 -10.29 -6.08 -2.83
CA LEU A 78 -9.11 -6.79 -3.36
C LEU A 78 -8.72 -6.30 -4.76
N ALA A 79 -9.69 -5.94 -5.61
CA ALA A 79 -9.41 -5.44 -6.95
C ALA A 79 -8.68 -4.09 -6.93
N ALA A 80 -9.01 -3.22 -5.97
CA ALA A 80 -8.29 -1.97 -5.75
C ALA A 80 -6.83 -2.24 -5.35
N VAL A 81 -6.58 -3.16 -4.41
CA VAL A 81 -5.23 -3.59 -4.01
C VAL A 81 -4.44 -4.14 -5.20
N MET A 82 -5.04 -5.02 -5.99
CA MET A 82 -4.37 -5.59 -7.18
C MET A 82 -3.98 -4.52 -8.19
N THR A 83 -4.89 -3.59 -8.46
CA THR A 83 -4.69 -2.51 -9.43
C THR A 83 -3.57 -1.59 -8.98
N THR A 84 -3.60 -1.11 -7.73
CA THR A 84 -2.60 -0.14 -7.26
C THR A 84 -1.23 -0.77 -7.01
N MET A 85 -1.17 -2.07 -6.76
CA MET A 85 0.10 -2.79 -6.59
C MET A 85 0.64 -3.38 -7.89
N GLY A 86 -0.12 -3.36 -8.99
CA GLY A 86 0.27 -3.95 -10.28
C GLY A 86 0.30 -5.48 -10.25
N HIS A 87 -0.51 -6.11 -9.40
CA HIS A 87 -0.61 -7.58 -9.36
C HIS A 87 -1.49 -8.07 -10.52
N LYS A 88 -0.88 -8.89 -11.40
CA LYS A 88 -1.61 -9.57 -12.49
C LYS A 88 -2.31 -10.85 -12.05
N ASP A 89 -1.86 -11.45 -10.96
CA ASP A 89 -2.40 -12.68 -10.38
C ASP A 89 -3.03 -12.39 -9.02
N VAL A 90 -4.26 -12.88 -8.83
CA VAL A 90 -5.01 -12.77 -7.57
C VAL A 90 -4.27 -13.44 -6.42
N ARG A 91 -3.49 -14.51 -6.69
CA ARG A 91 -2.72 -15.22 -5.66
C ARG A 91 -1.73 -14.31 -4.94
N ALA A 92 -1.16 -13.32 -5.64
CA ALA A 92 -0.26 -12.35 -5.04
C ALA A 92 -0.99 -11.39 -4.08
N ALA A 93 -2.27 -11.11 -4.32
CA ALA A 93 -3.07 -10.23 -3.45
C ALA A 93 -3.73 -10.98 -2.28
N MET A 94 -3.93 -12.30 -2.39
CA MET A 94 -4.44 -13.12 -1.28
C MET A 94 -3.50 -13.11 -0.06
N GLN A 95 -2.20 -12.78 -0.24
CA GLN A 95 -1.24 -12.65 0.87
C GLN A 95 -1.61 -11.55 1.88
N TYR A 96 -2.49 -10.62 1.51
CA TYR A 96 -2.95 -9.53 2.39
C TYR A 96 -4.25 -9.88 3.13
N GLN A 97 -4.91 -10.98 2.76
CA GLN A 97 -6.13 -11.42 3.43
C GLN A 97 -5.77 -12.02 4.78
N HIS A 98 -5.98 -11.24 5.84
CA HIS A 98 -6.04 -11.71 7.22
C HIS A 98 -7.47 -11.53 7.74
N PRO A 99 -8.46 -12.28 7.21
CA PRO A 99 -9.84 -12.13 7.63
C PRO A 99 -9.97 -12.55 9.09
N ASP A 100 -10.61 -11.70 9.89
CA ASP A 100 -11.15 -12.12 11.17
C ASP A 100 -12.26 -13.16 10.90
N LEU A 101 -12.22 -14.31 11.59
CA LEU A 101 -13.23 -15.34 11.44
C LEU A 101 -14.62 -14.86 11.89
N GLU A 102 -14.69 -13.82 12.74
CA GLU A 102 -15.95 -13.19 13.12
C GLU A 102 -16.66 -12.54 11.92
N ILE A 103 -15.93 -12.07 10.89
CA ILE A 103 -16.55 -11.55 9.66
C ILE A 103 -17.35 -12.63 8.93
N VAL A 104 -16.85 -13.86 8.93
CA VAL A 104 -17.53 -15.00 8.30
C VAL A 104 -18.77 -15.37 9.10
N ARG A 105 -18.67 -15.39 10.44
CA ARG A 105 -19.81 -15.63 11.32
C ARG A 105 -20.91 -14.57 11.17
N ALA A 106 -20.54 -13.29 11.10
CA ALA A 106 -21.48 -12.20 10.90
C ALA A 106 -22.19 -12.27 9.53
N ALA A 107 -21.50 -12.70 8.48
CA ALA A 107 -22.08 -12.86 7.14
C ALA A 107 -23.06 -14.03 7.04
N LEU A 108 -22.84 -15.10 7.82
CA LEU A 108 -23.70 -16.28 7.85
C LEU A 108 -24.93 -16.09 8.74
N ASN A 109 -24.83 -15.25 9.76
CA ASN A 109 -25.97 -14.95 10.62
C ASN A 109 -26.93 -14.03 9.87
N PRO A 110 -28.21 -14.40 9.69
CA PRO A 110 -29.18 -13.52 9.08
C PRO A 110 -29.28 -12.24 9.92
N THR A 111 -29.15 -11.08 9.25
CA THR A 111 -29.53 -9.80 9.85
C THR A 111 -31.04 -9.86 10.07
N ASN A 112 -31.46 -10.24 11.27
CA ASN A 112 -32.86 -10.19 11.70
C ASN A 112 -33.28 -8.72 11.84
N GLY A 113 -33.39 -8.02 10.72
CA GLY A 113 -33.88 -6.66 10.61
C GLY A 113 -35.36 -6.65 10.25
N SER A 114 -36.21 -6.57 11.28
CA SER A 114 -37.46 -5.83 11.30
C SER A 114 -38.55 -6.19 10.27
N SER A 115 -39.41 -7.14 10.64
CA SER A 115 -40.83 -7.12 10.25
C SER A 115 -41.71 -7.34 11.47
N VAL A 116 -41.72 -6.37 12.40
CA VAL A 116 -42.86 -6.22 13.31
C VAL A 116 -43.89 -5.36 12.58
N GLN A 117 -44.71 -5.99 11.75
CA GLN A 117 -46.04 -5.46 11.46
C GLN A 117 -46.96 -5.93 12.58
N THR A 118 -47.19 -5.08 13.57
CA THR A 118 -48.33 -5.26 14.49
C THR A 118 -49.52 -4.58 13.84
N THR A 119 -50.35 -5.40 13.18
CA THR A 119 -51.75 -5.08 12.90
C THR A 119 -52.59 -5.34 14.15
N ALA A 120 -53.26 -4.31 14.66
CA ALA A 120 -54.64 -4.34 15.16
C ALA A 120 -55.05 -2.91 15.55
#